data_AF-A0A521QXJ1-F1
#
_entry.id   AF-A0A521QXJ1-F1
#
_cell.length_a   1.000
_cell.length_b   1.000
_cell.length_c   1.000
_cell.angle_alpha   90.00
_cell.angle_beta   90.00
_cell.angle_gamma   90.00
#
_symmetry.space_group_name_H-M   'P 1'
#
loop_
_entity.id
_entity.type
_entity.pdbx_description
1 polymer ?
#
loop_
_entity_poly.entity_id
_entity_poly.type
_entity_poly.pdbx_seq_one_letter_code
_entity_poly.pdbx_strand_id
1 'polypeptide(L)'
;MAVAEPPFGTARRIRNRAIWAVALFAASIAPGIIGLGIATATEDQINTAQPLALLFWTVGLLFALWAAVPTLRYWDRLRDQTRWLGILPLLSVSLLLSAALLVPLLV
;
A
#
# COMPACT_ATOMS: atom_id res chain seq x y z
N MET A 1 -2.48 -32.36 9.04
CA MET A 1 -2.74 -30.92 9.32
C MET A 1 -4.07 -30.55 8.66
N ALA A 2 -5.06 -30.09 9.42
CA ALA A 2 -6.33 -29.66 8.83
C ALA A 2 -6.08 -28.40 7.97
N VAL A 3 -6.25 -28.52 6.66
CA VAL A 3 -6.02 -27.40 5.74
C VAL A 3 -7.24 -26.47 5.85
N ALA A 4 -7.06 -25.28 6.43
CA ALA A 4 -8.15 -24.34 6.71
C ALA A 4 -8.77 -23.77 5.43
N GLU A 5 -10.05 -24.02 5.19
CA GLU A 5 -10.75 -23.47 4.03
C GLU A 5 -10.95 -21.96 4.17
N PRO A 6 -10.82 -21.19 3.08
CA PRO A 6 -11.09 -19.76 3.15
C PRO A 6 -12.57 -19.56 3.48
N PRO A 7 -12.92 -18.77 4.51
CA PRO A 7 -14.31 -18.53 4.86
C PRO A 7 -15.05 -17.83 3.72
N PHE A 8 -16.37 -17.99 3.64
CA PHE A 8 -17.20 -17.35 2.62
C PHE A 8 -16.94 -15.83 2.52
N GLY A 9 -16.85 -15.34 1.28
CA GLY A 9 -16.61 -13.93 0.98
C GLY A 9 -15.15 -13.45 1.15
N THR A 10 -14.19 -14.34 1.40
CA THR A 10 -12.77 -13.96 1.56
C THR A 10 -12.23 -13.24 0.33
N ALA A 11 -12.53 -13.72 -0.88
CA ALA A 11 -12.12 -13.06 -2.12
C ALA A 11 -12.66 -11.62 -2.25
N ARG A 12 -13.94 -11.39 -1.89
CA ARG A 12 -14.55 -10.05 -1.90
C ARG A 12 -13.89 -9.12 -0.88
N ARG A 13 -13.57 -9.62 0.31
CA ARG A 13 -12.86 -8.86 1.34
C ARG A 13 -11.44 -8.49 0.91
N ILE A 14 -10.69 -9.44 0.33
CA ILE A 14 -9.34 -9.20 -0.21
C ILE A 14 -9.41 -8.10 -1.28
N ARG A 15 -10.32 -8.23 -2.24
CA ARG A 15 -10.49 -7.24 -3.31
C ARG A 15 -10.82 -5.85 -2.76
N ASN A 16 -11.77 -5.74 -1.83
CA ASN A 16 -12.14 -4.45 -1.25
C ASN A 16 -10.95 -3.80 -0.52
N ARG A 17 -10.20 -4.58 0.27
CA ARG A 17 -9.01 -4.09 0.97
C ARG A 17 -7.90 -3.66 0.02
N ALA A 18 -7.68 -4.41 -1.06
CA ALA A 18 -6.71 -4.05 -2.09
C ALA A 18 -7.08 -2.75 -2.81
N ILE A 19 -8.37 -2.54 -3.13
CA ILE A 19 -8.86 -1.29 -3.71
C ILE A 19 -8.61 -0.12 -2.75
N TRP A 20 -8.93 -0.28 -1.46
CA TRP A 20 -8.65 0.74 -0.45
C TRP A 20 -7.16 1.06 -0.32
N ALA A 21 -6.28 0.05 -0.34
CA ALA A 21 -4.85 0.27 -0.33
C ALA A 21 -4.40 1.13 -1.51
N VAL A 22 -4.80 0.77 -2.74
CA VAL A 22 -4.44 1.50 -3.96
C VAL A 22 -4.99 2.93 -3.95
N ALA A 23 -6.25 3.11 -3.54
CA ALA A 23 -6.87 4.43 -3.46
C ALA A 23 -6.16 5.35 -2.47
N LEU A 24 -5.78 4.84 -1.30
CA LEU A 24 -5.06 5.60 -0.28
C LEU A 24 -3.62 5.92 -0.70
N PHE A 25 -2.93 5.00 -1.35
CA PHE A 25 -1.63 5.30 -1.94
C PHE A 25 -1.73 6.39 -3.01
N ALA A 26 -2.70 6.30 -3.92
CA ALA A 26 -2.93 7.34 -4.91
C ALA A 26 -3.28 8.70 -4.25
N ALA A 27 -4.13 8.69 -3.22
CA ALA A 27 -4.50 9.88 -2.46
C ALA A 27 -3.32 10.52 -1.72
N SER A 28 -2.28 9.75 -1.37
CA SER A 28 -1.06 10.26 -0.73
C SER A 28 -0.14 11.04 -1.68
N ILE A 29 -0.25 10.83 -3.00
CA ILE A 29 0.67 11.42 -3.98
C ILE A 29 0.57 12.94 -4.02
N ALA A 30 -0.65 13.47 -4.21
CA ALA A 30 -0.88 14.91 -4.31
C ALA A 30 -0.37 15.70 -3.09
N PRO A 31 -0.76 15.37 -1.84
CA PRO A 31 -0.22 16.05 -0.66
C PRO A 31 1.27 15.79 -0.46
N GLY A 32 1.82 14.66 -0.92
CA GLY A 32 3.25 14.39 -0.89
C GLY A 32 4.05 15.34 -1.77
N ILE A 33 3.62 15.54 -3.02
CA ILE A 33 4.24 16.47 -3.97
C ILE A 33 4.11 17.91 -3.48
N ILE A 34 2.91 18.31 -3.04
CA ILE A 34 2.65 19.66 -2.53
C ILE A 34 3.50 19.92 -1.27
N GLY A 35 3.53 18.96 -0.34
CA GLY A 35 4.32 19.08 0.88
C GLY A 35 5.81 19.23 0.60
N LEU A 36 6.37 18.46 -0.32
CA LEU A 36 7.77 18.60 -0.73
C LEU A 36 8.04 19.95 -1.42
N GLY A 37 7.11 20.41 -2.27
CA GLY A 37 7.21 21.72 -2.92
C GLY A 37 7.25 22.87 -1.91
N ILE A 38 6.37 22.86 -0.91
CA ILE A 38 6.35 23.86 0.16
C ILE A 38 7.68 23.82 0.93
N ALA A 39 8.11 22.63 1.37
CA ALA A 39 9.33 22.46 2.16
C ALA A 39 10.62 22.90 1.45
N THR A 40 10.62 22.92 0.11
CA THR A 40 11.78 23.34 -0.69
C THR A 40 11.70 24.80 -1.15
N ALA A 41 10.50 25.39 -1.18
CA ALA A 41 10.27 26.73 -1.69
C ALA A 41 10.08 27.79 -0.59
N THR A 42 9.67 27.41 0.62
CA THR A 42 9.38 28.35 1.71
C THR A 42 10.00 27.90 3.03
N GLU A 43 10.26 28.86 3.93
CA GLU A 43 10.61 28.61 5.33
C GLU A 43 9.35 28.42 6.22
N ASP A 44 8.18 28.20 5.62
CA ASP A 44 6.93 28.10 6.36
C ASP A 44 6.91 26.85 7.26
N GLN A 45 6.71 27.10 8.55
CA GLN A 45 6.59 26.04 9.56
C GLN A 45 5.32 25.20 9.44
N ILE A 46 4.27 25.69 8.77
CA ILE A 46 2.95 25.05 8.71
C ILE A 46 2.78 24.33 7.36
N ASN A 47 3.42 23.16 7.24
CA ASN A 47 3.24 22.27 6.10
C ASN A 47 2.33 21.09 6.48
N THR A 48 1.02 21.30 6.47
CA THR A 48 0.03 20.26 6.80
C THR A 48 -0.14 19.21 5.69
N ALA A 49 0.36 19.48 4.48
CA ALA A 49 0.29 18.54 3.37
C ALA A 49 1.18 17.30 3.63
N GLN A 50 2.37 17.50 4.19
CA GLN A 50 3.31 16.42 4.49
C GLN A 50 2.77 15.37 5.50
N PRO A 51 2.21 15.73 6.67
CA PRO A 51 1.61 14.74 7.57
C PRO A 51 0.36 14.09 6.98
N LEU A 52 -0.41 14.79 6.14
CA LEU A 52 -1.56 14.21 5.46
C LEU A 52 -1.15 13.13 4.45
N ALA A 53 -0.08 13.39 3.69
CA ALA A 53 0.51 12.40 2.79
C ALA A 53 0.95 11.14 3.54
N LEU A 54 1.66 11.32 4.66
CA LEU A 54 2.08 10.22 5.52
C LEU A 54 0.89 9.45 6.10
N LEU A 55 -0.18 10.13 6.51
CA LEU A 55 -1.39 9.49 7.00
C LEU A 55 -2.05 8.61 5.93
N PHE A 56 -2.27 9.14 4.72
CA PHE A 56 -2.85 8.33 3.64
C PHE A 56 -1.94 7.16 3.27
N TRP A 57 -0.64 7.38 3.20
CA TRP A 57 0.32 6.34 2.87
C TRP A 57 0.34 5.23 3.92
N THR A 58 0.42 5.58 5.21
CA THR A 58 0.43 4.60 6.32
C THR A 58 -0.86 3.80 6.40
N VAL A 59 -2.02 4.44 6.25
CA VAL A 59 -3.31 3.73 6.23
C VAL A 59 -3.41 2.84 4.99
N GLY A 60 -2.94 3.30 3.82
CA GLY A 60 -2.83 2.48 2.61
C GLY A 60 -1.98 1.24 2.82
N LEU A 61 -0.85 1.37 3.52
CA LEU A 61 0.04 0.25 3.90
C LEU A 61 -0.66 -0.74 4.81
N LEU A 62 -1.42 -0.28 5.81
CA LEU A 62 -2.22 -1.16 6.67
C LEU A 62 -3.24 -1.96 5.86
N PHE A 63 -3.93 -1.32 4.89
CA PHE A 63 -4.85 -2.02 4.01
C PHE A 63 -4.14 -3.03 3.08
N ALA A 64 -2.96 -2.70 2.58
CA ALA A 64 -2.14 -3.61 1.77
C ALA A 64 -1.74 -4.85 2.57
N LEU A 65 -1.24 -4.67 3.80
CA LEU A 65 -0.93 -5.77 4.71
C LEU A 65 -2.18 -6.58 5.05
N TRP A 66 -3.32 -5.91 5.30
CA TRP A 66 -4.57 -6.57 5.65
C TRP A 66 -5.21 -7.35 4.49
N ALA A 67 -4.87 -6.99 3.25
CA ALA A 67 -5.18 -7.78 2.06
C ALA A 67 -4.19 -8.94 1.88
N ALA A 68 -2.89 -8.70 2.10
CA ALA A 68 -1.83 -9.69 1.89
C ALA A 68 -1.90 -10.86 2.88
N VAL A 69 -2.13 -10.61 4.17
CA VAL A 69 -2.19 -11.66 5.22
C VAL A 69 -3.17 -12.80 4.88
N PRO A 70 -4.46 -12.55 4.61
CA PRO A 70 -5.38 -13.63 4.22
C PRO A 70 -5.04 -14.21 2.84
N THR A 71 -4.45 -13.43 1.95
CA THR A 71 -4.05 -13.91 0.62
C THR A 71 -2.93 -14.94 0.70
N LEU A 72 -1.92 -14.69 1.54
CA LEU A 72 -0.84 -15.63 1.82
C LEU A 72 -1.34 -16.84 2.62
N ARG A 73 -2.24 -16.63 3.60
CA ARG A 73 -2.81 -17.71 4.41
C ARG A 73 -3.60 -18.73 3.59
N TYR A 74 -4.32 -18.28 2.56
CA TYR A 74 -5.18 -19.13 1.73
C TYR A 74 -4.68 -19.24 0.28
N TRP A 75 -3.39 -19.00 0.06
CA TRP A 75 -2.79 -18.88 -1.27
C TRP A 75 -3.25 -19.98 -2.22
N ASP A 76 -3.03 -21.24 -1.86
CA ASP A 76 -3.31 -22.40 -2.72
C ASP A 76 -4.78 -22.56 -3.10
N ARG A 77 -5.71 -21.97 -2.34
CA ARG A 77 -7.16 -22.12 -2.54
C ARG A 77 -7.83 -20.93 -3.21
N LEU A 78 -7.12 -19.82 -3.34
CA LEU A 78 -7.61 -18.63 -4.03
C LEU A 78 -7.44 -18.80 -5.54
N ARG A 79 -8.38 -18.23 -6.32
CA ARG A 79 -8.18 -18.03 -7.76
C ARG A 79 -6.98 -17.12 -8.01
N ASP A 80 -6.24 -17.37 -9.09
CA ASP A 80 -5.04 -16.60 -9.44
C ASP A 80 -5.28 -15.09 -9.48
N GLN A 81 -6.41 -14.64 -10.02
CA GLN A 81 -6.72 -13.21 -10.05
C GLN A 81 -6.82 -12.60 -8.64
N THR A 82 -7.39 -13.32 -7.69
CA THR A 82 -7.52 -12.85 -6.29
C THR A 82 -6.17 -12.89 -5.57
N ARG A 83 -5.32 -13.87 -5.88
CA ARG A 83 -3.95 -13.97 -5.36
C ARG A 83 -3.15 -12.72 -5.71
N TRP A 84 -3.13 -12.37 -7.01
CA TRP A 84 -2.44 -11.19 -7.48
C TRP A 84 -3.04 -9.92 -6.90
N LEU A 85 -4.37 -9.76 -6.93
CA LEU A 85 -5.03 -8.57 -6.36
C LEU A 85 -4.66 -8.33 -4.89
N GLY A 86 -4.55 -9.38 -4.08
CA GLY A 86 -4.25 -9.25 -2.65
C GLY A 86 -2.80 -8.91 -2.33
N ILE A 87 -1.85 -9.29 -3.18
CA ILE A 87 -0.41 -9.11 -2.96
C ILE A 87 0.17 -7.91 -3.70
N LEU A 88 -0.40 -7.55 -4.85
CA LEU A 88 0.13 -6.52 -5.75
C LEU A 88 0.36 -5.16 -5.08
N PRO A 89 -0.53 -4.64 -4.20
CA PRO A 89 -0.29 -3.38 -3.52
C PRO A 89 0.97 -3.43 -2.65
N LEU A 90 1.18 -4.54 -1.92
CA LEU A 90 2.34 -4.70 -1.06
C LEU A 90 3.63 -4.83 -1.88
N LEU A 91 3.63 -5.67 -2.93
CA LEU A 91 4.78 -5.79 -3.83
C LEU A 91 5.16 -4.47 -4.48
N SER A 92 4.16 -3.70 -4.93
CA SER A 92 4.40 -2.41 -5.59
C SER A 92 5.10 -1.44 -4.63
N VAL A 93 4.61 -1.32 -3.40
CA VAL A 93 5.20 -0.45 -2.38
C VAL A 93 6.60 -0.94 -1.99
N SER A 94 6.78 -2.24 -1.78
CA SER A 94 8.10 -2.81 -1.47
C SER A 94 9.11 -2.57 -2.58
N LEU A 95 8.71 -2.70 -3.85
CA LEU A 95 9.56 -2.39 -5.00
C LEU A 95 9.94 -0.91 -5.04
N LEU A 96 8.97 -0.01 -4.89
CA LEU A 96 9.21 1.43 -4.90
C LEU A 96 10.12 1.86 -3.74
N LEU A 97 9.91 1.33 -2.53
CA LEU A 97 10.79 1.58 -1.38
C LEU A 97 12.20 1.04 -1.63
N SER A 98 12.32 -0.18 -2.17
CA SER A 98 13.63 -0.76 -2.48
C SER A 98 14.37 0.08 -3.52
N ALA A 99 13.69 0.53 -4.58
CA ALA A 99 14.28 1.42 -5.57
C ALA A 99 14.70 2.76 -4.96
N ALA A 100 13.85 3.38 -4.13
CA ALA A 100 14.17 4.64 -3.45
C ALA A 100 15.38 4.52 -2.52
N LEU A 101 15.61 3.35 -1.90
CA LEU A 101 16.77 3.09 -1.05
C LEU A 101 18.03 2.74 -1.84
N LEU A 102 17.91 1.99 -2.94
CA LEU A 102 19.04 1.50 -3.71
C LEU A 102 19.57 2.53 -4.73
N VAL A 103 18.71 3.32 -5.37
CA VAL A 103 19.13 4.29 -6.39
C VAL A 103 20.19 5.28 -5.86
N PRO A 104 20.06 5.87 -4.65
CA PRO A 104 21.09 6.76 -4.10
C PRO A 104 22.42 6.07 -3.78
N LEU A 105 22.46 4.75 -3.62
CA LEU A 105 23.70 3.99 -3.40
C LEU A 105 24.45 3.68 -4.69
N LEU A 106 23.78 3.81 -5.84
CA LEU A 106 24.32 3.50 -7.17
C LEU A 106 24.87 4.74 -7.89
N VAL A 107 24.69 5.94 -7.32
CA VAL A 107 25.12 7.25 -7.85
C VAL A 107 26.15 7.86 -6.91
#